data_AF-A0A3C1DGA1-F1
#
_entry.id   AF-A0A3C1DGA1-F1
#
_cell.length_a   1.000
_cell.length_b   1.000
_cell.length_c   1.000
_cell.angle_alpha   90.00
_cell.angle_beta   90.00
_cell.angle_gamma   90.00
#
_symmetry.space_group_name_H-M   'P 1'
#
loop_
_entity.id
_entity.type
_entity.pdbx_description
1 polymer ?
#
loop_
_entity_poly.entity_id
_entity_poly.type
_entity_poly.pdbx_seq_one_letter_code
_entity_poly.pdbx_strand_id
1 'polypeptide(L)' 'ATISAMAESELVSLHIGLGAWIRNNFGLWSGNRRLLESTGEPNADDASMVIVKSIWHRLLEHVPKVH' A
#
# COMPACT_ATOMS: atom_id res chain seq x y z
N ALA A 1 -1.49 -13.35 9.20
CA ALA A 1 -1.72 -13.61 7.77
C ALA A 1 -0.59 -12.96 6.97
N THR A 2 -0.20 -13.53 5.83
CA THR A 2 0.63 -12.80 4.85
C THR A 2 -0.26 -11.84 4.07
N ILE A 3 0.28 -10.70 3.62
CA ILE A 3 -0.49 -9.72 2.86
C ILE A 3 -1.14 -10.38 1.63
N SER A 4 -0.40 -11.24 0.93
CA SER A 4 -0.89 -11.99 -0.25
C SER A 4 -2.10 -12.89 0.00
N ALA A 5 -2.37 -13.30 1.24
CA ALA A 5 -3.50 -14.16 1.59
C ALA A 5 -4.75 -13.38 2.01
N MET A 6 -4.65 -12.05 2.12
CA MET A 6 -5.77 -11.18 2.48
C MET A 6 -6.68 -10.95 1.27
N ALA A 7 -8.00 -10.92 1.49
CA ALA A 7 -8.92 -10.36 0.53
C ALA A 7 -8.69 -8.85 0.41
N GLU A 8 -9.04 -8.27 -0.75
CA GLU A 8 -8.84 -6.83 -0.99
C GLU A 8 -9.57 -5.97 0.06
N SER A 9 -10.77 -6.37 0.48
CA SER A 9 -11.54 -5.68 1.52
C SER A 9 -10.87 -5.68 2.88
N GLU A 10 -9.97 -6.63 3.16
CA GLU A 10 -9.24 -6.71 4.43
C GLU A 10 -8.04 -5.75 4.46
N LEU A 11 -7.58 -5.25 3.31
CA LEU A 11 -6.41 -4.36 3.24
C LEU A 11 -6.60 -3.07 4.04
N VAL A 12 -7.83 -2.62 4.23
CA VAL A 12 -8.14 -1.45 5.09
C VAL A 12 -7.66 -1.63 6.53
N SER A 13 -7.58 -2.87 7.03
CA SER A 13 -7.04 -3.15 8.38
C SER A 13 -5.56 -2.80 8.52
N LEU A 14 -4.83 -2.67 7.40
CA LEU A 14 -3.42 -2.29 7.37
C LEU A 14 -3.20 -0.78 7.48
N HIS A 15 -4.26 0.03 7.40
CA HIS A 15 -4.22 1.50 7.35
C HIS A 15 -3.48 2.16 8.52
N ILE A 16 -3.72 1.69 9.74
CA ILE A 16 -3.09 2.23 10.96
C ILE A 16 -1.69 1.63 11.22
N GLY A 17 -1.44 0.40 10.75
CA GLY A 17 -0.14 -0.25 10.89
C GLY A 17 0.80 0.09 9.74
N LEU A 18 0.76 -0.73 8.70
CA LEU A 18 1.62 -0.59 7.52
C LEU A 18 1.39 0.76 6.80
N GLY A 19 0.14 1.21 6.69
CA GLY A 19 -0.18 2.51 6.09
C GLY A 19 0.52 3.65 6.82
N ALA A 20 0.40 3.73 8.15
CA ALA A 20 1.08 4.75 8.96
C ALA A 20 2.60 4.67 8.82
N TRP A 21 3.15 3.45 8.81
CA TRP A 21 4.58 3.25 8.60
C TRP A 21 5.04 3.79 7.24
N ILE A 22 4.33 3.50 6.15
CA ILE A 22 4.61 4.02 4.80
C ILE A 22 4.60 5.55 4.81
N ARG A 23 3.56 6.17 5.39
CA ARG A 23 3.43 7.64 5.41
C ARG A 23 4.61 8.32 6.09
N ASN A 24 5.05 7.75 7.21
CA ASN A 24 6.13 8.29 8.01
C ASN A 24 7.51 8.05 7.39
N ASN A 25 7.75 6.88 6.80
CA ASN A 25 9.08 6.49 6.35
C ASN A 25 9.35 6.82 4.88
N PHE A 26 8.32 6.90 4.04
CA PHE A 26 8.49 7.28 2.62
C PHE A 26 8.35 8.79 2.39
N GLY A 27 8.18 9.56 3.47
CA GLY A 27 8.11 11.02 3.42
C GLY A 27 6.85 11.56 2.77
N LEU A 28 5.73 10.81 2.81
CA LEU A 28 4.46 11.29 2.24
C LEU A 28 3.93 12.53 2.98
N TRP A 29 4.19 12.63 4.29
CA TRP A 29 3.88 13.84 5.06
C TRP A 29 4.88 14.98 4.84
N SER A 30 6.16 14.65 4.60
CA SER A 30 7.28 15.60 4.65
C SER A 30 7.74 16.10 3.28
N GLY A 31 6.97 15.84 2.21
CA GLY A 31 7.17 16.49 0.92
C GLY A 31 7.73 15.61 -0.18
N ASN A 32 7.64 14.28 -0.07
CA ASN A 32 7.87 13.38 -1.21
C ASN A 32 6.72 13.46 -2.23
N ARG A 33 6.61 14.63 -2.88
CA ARG A 33 5.55 14.94 -3.84
C ARG A 33 5.56 14.00 -5.04
N ARG A 34 6.73 13.57 -5.50
CA ARG A 34 6.83 12.63 -6.62
C ARG A 34 6.14 11.30 -6.32
N LEU A 35 6.33 10.77 -5.11
CA LEU A 35 5.65 9.55 -4.71
C LEU A 35 4.15 9.79 -4.56
N LEU A 36 3.73 10.88 -3.90
CA LEU A 36 2.32 11.24 -3.75
C LEU A 36 1.62 11.41 -5.11
N GLU A 37 2.23 12.14 -6.04
CA GLU A 37 1.72 12.32 -7.41
C GLU A 37 1.64 10.99 -8.16
N SER A 38 2.60 10.09 -7.95
CA SER A 38 2.58 8.75 -8.58
C SER A 38 1.44 7.86 -8.10
N THR A 39 0.89 8.10 -6.90
CA THR A 39 -0.32 7.38 -6.43
C THR A 39 -1.60 7.99 -7.00
N GLY A 40 -1.55 9.22 -7.53
CA GLY A 40 -2.72 9.95 -8.00
C GLY A 40 -3.62 10.50 -6.88
N GLU A 41 -3.17 10.45 -5.63
CA GLU A 41 -3.98 10.80 -4.46
C GLU A 41 -3.59 12.17 -3.90
N PRO A 42 -4.55 12.95 -3.35
CA PRO A 42 -4.29 14.31 -2.90
C PRO A 42 -3.61 14.37 -1.52
N ASN A 43 -3.61 13.27 -0.76
CA ASN A 43 -3.11 13.25 0.61
C ASN A 43 -2.37 11.94 0.93
N ALA A 44 -1.52 12.00 1.95
CA ALA A 44 -0.68 10.87 2.37
C ALA A 44 -1.49 9.67 2.86
N ASP A 45 -2.70 9.89 3.39
CA ASP A 45 -3.56 8.84 3.92
C ASP A 45 -4.04 7.91 2.82
N ASP A 46 -4.70 8.48 1.81
CA ASP A 46 -5.17 7.73 0.63
C ASP A 46 -3.99 7.17 -0.19
N ALA A 47 -2.92 7.96 -0.36
CA ALA A 47 -1.72 7.53 -1.08
C ALA A 47 -1.09 6.26 -0.47
N SER A 48 -1.08 6.16 0.85
CA SER A 48 -0.55 4.97 1.52
C SER A 48 -1.40 3.72 1.26
N MET A 49 -2.71 3.86 1.09
CA MET A 49 -3.60 2.75 0.75
C MET A 49 -3.42 2.30 -0.70
N VAL A 50 -3.17 3.23 -1.63
CA VAL A 50 -2.78 2.89 -3.01
C VAL A 50 -1.51 2.05 -3.01
N ILE A 51 -0.48 2.45 -2.26
CA ILE A 51 0.78 1.70 -2.17
C ILE A 51 0.57 0.30 -1.56
N VAL A 52 -0.22 0.18 -0.49
CA VAL A 52 -0.56 -1.14 0.10
C VAL A 52 -1.25 -2.04 -0.93
N LYS A 53 -2.22 -1.49 -1.67
CA LYS A 53 -2.94 -2.23 -2.72
C LYS A 53 -2.01 -2.64 -3.87
N SER A 54 -1.08 -1.78 -4.28
CA SER A 54 -0.07 -2.10 -5.30
C SER A 54 0.88 -3.21 -4.84
N ILE A 55 1.34 -3.19 -3.58
CA ILE A 55 2.16 -4.26 -3.01
C ILE A 55 1.39 -5.57 -3.01
N TRP A 56 0.12 -5.56 -2.58
CA TRP A 56 -0.73 -6.75 -2.59
C TRP A 56 -0.90 -7.34 -3.99
N HIS A 57 -1.22 -6.51 -5.00
CA HIS A 57 -1.30 -6.95 -6.41
C HIS A 57 0.00 -7.58 -6.86
N ARG A 58 1.13 -6.93 -6.60
CA ARG A 58 2.45 -7.45 -6.95
C ARG A 58 2.70 -8.79 -6.28
N LEU A 59 2.37 -8.95 -5.01
CA LEU A 59 2.54 -10.23 -4.32
C LEU A 59 1.71 -11.34 -4.98
N LEU A 60 0.48 -11.06 -5.41
CA LEU A 60 -0.36 -12.03 -6.12
C LEU A 60 0.22 -12.47 -7.47
N GLU A 61 0.89 -11.56 -8.21
CA GLU A 61 1.58 -11.91 -9.45
C GLU A 61 2.72 -12.92 -9.24
N HIS A 62 3.35 -12.90 -8.05
CA HIS A 62 4.48 -13.76 -7.69
C HIS A 62 4.07 -15.01 -6.88
N VAL A 63 2.78 -15.19 -6.56
CA VAL A 63 2.32 -16.45 -5.96
C VAL A 63 2.41 -17.55 -7.03
N PRO A 64 3.18 -18.63 -6.80
CA PRO A 64 3.28 -19.73 -7.74
C PRO A 64 1.89 -20.29 -8.06
N LYS A 65 1.49 -20.26 -9.32
CA LYS A 65 0.28 -20.96 -9.78
C LYS A 65 0.57 -22.45 -9.74
N VAL A 66 0.13 -23.12 -8.68
CA VAL A 66 0.13 -24.58 -8.62
C VAL A 66 -0.84 -25.06 -9.70
N HIS A 67 -0.29 -25.60 -10.80
CA HIS A 67 -1.04 -26.31 -11.81
C HIS A 67 -1.10 -27.79 -11.44
#